data_AF-A0A1H8AFD6-F1
#
_entry.id   AF-A0A1H8AFD6-F1
#
_cell.length_a   1.000
_cell.length_b   1.000
_cell.length_c   1.000
_cell.angle_alpha   90.00
_cell.angle_beta   90.00
_cell.angle_gamma   90.00
#
_symmetry.space_group_name_H-M   'P 1'
#
loop_
_entity.id
_entity.type
_entity.pdbx_description
1 polymer ?
#
loop_
_entity_poly.entity_id
_entity_poly.type
_entity_poly.pdbx_seq_one_letter_code
_entity_poly.pdbx_strand_id
1 'polypeptide(L)'
;MLLQSHAGLIRLLPALPNSWSDGEVRGLRARGGFTLNFTWTKGQVTEVIVFCAVSGPCRIKAPGLDPDSFTGEAGRTYTFIKKRVE
;
A
#
# COMPACT_ATOMS: atom_id res chain seq x y z
N MET A 1 -11.49 6.80 -3.47
CA MET A 1 -11.23 5.81 -2.41
C MET A 1 -9.74 5.49 -2.37
N LEU A 2 -9.10 5.60 -1.20
CA LEU A 2 -7.65 5.45 -1.04
C LEU A 2 -7.21 4.04 -0.61
N LEU A 3 -8.02 3.33 0.18
CA LEU A 3 -7.67 2.03 0.76
C LEU A 3 -8.90 1.13 0.83
N GLN A 4 -8.71 -0.15 0.54
CA GLN A 4 -9.66 -1.22 0.83
C GLN A 4 -8.91 -2.45 1.35
N SER A 5 -9.31 -3.04 2.46
CA SER A 5 -8.61 -4.18 3.08
C SER A 5 -9.55 -5.31 3.47
N HIS A 6 -10.02 -6.10 2.50
CA HIS A 6 -10.94 -7.23 2.73
C HIS A 6 -10.48 -8.46 1.94
N ALA A 7 -11.00 -9.63 2.29
CA ALA A 7 -10.63 -10.91 1.66
C ALA A 7 -9.11 -11.19 1.65
N GLY A 8 -8.40 -10.80 2.73
CA GLY A 8 -6.96 -11.02 2.87
C GLY A 8 -6.09 -10.21 1.90
N LEU A 9 -6.64 -9.16 1.28
CA LEU A 9 -5.92 -8.30 0.33
C LEU A 9 -6.10 -6.83 0.69
N ILE A 10 -4.99 -6.10 0.69
CA ILE A 10 -4.96 -4.65 0.79
C ILE A 10 -4.84 -4.08 -0.62
N ARG A 11 -5.81 -3.27 -1.03
CA ARG A 11 -5.84 -2.54 -2.31
C ARG A 11 -5.64 -1.06 -2.03
N LEU A 12 -4.59 -0.48 -2.61
CA LEU A 12 -4.36 0.97 -2.61
C LEU A 12 -4.98 1.57 -3.86
N LEU A 13 -5.51 2.79 -3.72
CA LEU A 13 -6.15 3.55 -4.79
C LEU A 13 -7.22 2.76 -5.58
N PRO A 14 -8.08 1.93 -4.94
CA PRO A 14 -9.01 1.04 -5.65
C PRO A 14 -10.05 1.79 -6.49
N ALA A 15 -10.30 3.07 -6.19
CA ALA A 15 -11.20 3.94 -6.95
C ALA A 15 -10.79 5.41 -6.72
N LEU A 16 -9.55 5.77 -7.06
CA LEU A 16 -9.04 7.14 -6.93
C LEU A 16 -9.74 8.07 -7.94
N PRO A 17 -10.32 9.21 -7.52
CA PRO A 17 -10.88 10.18 -8.46
C PRO A 17 -9.80 10.79 -9.36
N ASN A 18 -10.12 11.05 -10.63
CA ASN A 18 -9.19 11.64 -11.59
C ASN A 18 -8.64 13.00 -11.16
N SER A 19 -9.37 13.75 -10.33
CA SER A 19 -8.94 15.04 -9.78
C SER A 19 -7.79 14.94 -8.76
N TRP A 20 -7.48 13.74 -8.26
CA TRP A 20 -6.41 13.50 -7.30
C TRP A 20 -5.24 12.81 -8.00
N SER A 21 -4.73 13.43 -9.05
CA SER A 21 -3.64 12.88 -9.87
C SER A 21 -2.41 12.55 -9.03
N ASP A 22 -2.10 13.38 -8.04
CA ASP A 22 -0.91 13.29 -7.20
C ASP A 22 -1.29 13.50 -5.75
N GLY A 23 -0.57 12.85 -4.84
CA GLY A 23 -0.82 13.03 -3.42
C GLY A 23 -0.07 12.05 -2.53
N GLU A 24 -0.30 12.21 -1.23
CA GLU A 24 0.20 11.32 -0.20
C GLU A 24 -0.86 11.09 0.87
N VAL A 25 -0.75 9.96 1.56
CA VAL A 25 -1.54 9.69 2.75
C VAL A 25 -0.69 8.91 3.76
N ARG A 26 -0.92 9.18 5.05
CA ARG A 26 -0.18 8.56 6.15
C ARG A 26 -1.13 8.05 7.24
N GLY A 27 -0.74 6.97 7.89
CA GLY A 27 -1.45 6.42 9.04
C GLY A 27 -2.71 5.63 8.72
N LEU A 28 -2.93 5.22 7.46
CA LEU A 28 -4.12 4.42 7.11
C LEU A 28 -3.99 3.01 7.68
N ARG A 29 -5.00 2.57 8.44
CA ARG A 29 -5.01 1.24 9.05
C ARG A 29 -5.74 0.25 8.16
N ALA A 30 -5.15 -0.93 8.00
CA ALA A 30 -5.74 -2.06 7.28
C ALA A 30 -5.92 -3.26 8.22
N ARG A 31 -6.87 -4.14 7.86
CA ARG A 31 -7.08 -5.41 8.56
C ARG A 31 -5.79 -6.24 8.55
N GLY A 32 -5.55 -6.99 9.64
CA GLY A 32 -4.31 -7.75 9.83
C GLY A 32 -3.24 -7.02 10.64
N GLY A 33 -3.54 -5.81 11.14
CA GLY A 33 -2.61 -5.06 11.99
C GLY A 33 -1.59 -4.26 11.19
N PHE A 34 -1.93 -3.83 9.97
CA PHE A 34 -1.03 -3.05 9.13
C PHE A 34 -1.38 -1.56 9.17
N THR A 35 -0.35 -0.72 9.21
CA THR A 35 -0.47 0.74 9.01
C THR A 35 0.30 1.12 7.77
N LEU A 36 -0.33 1.87 6.88
CA LEU A 36 0.20 2.22 5.57
C LEU A 36 0.39 3.73 5.42
N ASN A 37 1.54 4.08 4.89
CA ASN A 37 1.84 5.38 4.30
C ASN A 37 2.14 5.15 2.83
N PHE A 38 1.63 5.98 1.93
CA PHE A 38 2.00 5.87 0.51
C PHE A 38 1.83 7.18 -0.23
N THR A 39 2.60 7.30 -1.30
CA THR A 39 2.61 8.42 -2.23
C THR A 39 2.21 7.94 -3.62
N TRP A 40 1.59 8.82 -4.40
CA TRP A 40 1.26 8.53 -5.80
C TRP A 40 1.46 9.74 -6.69
N THR A 41 1.71 9.44 -7.97
CA THR A 41 1.87 10.42 -9.04
C THR A 41 1.15 9.93 -10.28
N LYS A 42 0.38 10.80 -10.93
CA LYS A 42 -0.49 10.45 -12.07
C LYS A 42 -1.35 9.19 -11.82
N GLY A 43 -1.91 9.06 -10.62
CA GLY A 43 -2.75 7.92 -10.19
C GLY A 43 -2.00 6.60 -10.00
N GLN A 44 -0.66 6.61 -10.03
CA GLN A 44 0.19 5.43 -9.85
C GLN A 44 0.96 5.56 -8.53
N VAL A 45 0.93 4.53 -7.69
CA VAL A 45 1.71 4.51 -6.44
C VAL A 45 3.20 4.51 -6.77
N THR A 46 3.92 5.41 -6.11
CA THR A 46 5.37 5.59 -6.26
C THR A 46 6.15 4.96 -5.11
N GLU A 47 5.59 5.01 -3.90
CA GLU A 47 6.14 4.41 -2.69
C GLU A 47 4.99 3.96 -1.78
N VAL A 48 5.16 2.81 -1.11
CA VAL A 48 4.34 2.40 0.03
C VAL A 48 5.23 1.90 1.15
N ILE A 49 4.91 2.34 2.36
CA ILE A 49 5.53 1.93 3.62
C ILE A 49 4.47 1.21 4.45
N VAL A 50 4.78 0.00 4.89
CA VAL A 50 3.89 -0.86 5.66
C VAL A 50 4.51 -1.18 7.00
N PHE A 51 3.92 -0.65 8.07
CA PHE A 51 4.24 -1.06 9.43
C PHE A 51 3.35 -2.24 9.85
N CYS A 52 3.94 -3.27 10.44
CA CYS A 52 3.25 -4.46 10.92
C CYS A 52 3.16 -4.41 12.45
N ALA A 53 1.96 -4.20 13.00
CA ALA A 53 1.73 -4.29 14.45
C ALA A 53 1.68 -5.75 14.94
N VAL A 54 1.39 -6.69 14.04
CA VAL A 54 1.30 -8.13 14.31
C VAL A 54 2.01 -8.87 13.18
N SER A 55 2.67 -9.99 13.50
CA SER A 55 3.27 -10.85 12.48
C SER A 55 2.19 -11.57 11.66
N GLY A 56 2.38 -11.70 10.35
CA GLY A 56 1.45 -12.44 9.52
C GLY A 56 1.58 -12.17 8.02
N PRO A 57 0.83 -12.91 7.19
CA PRO A 57 0.85 -12.73 5.75
C PRO A 57 0.24 -11.38 5.38
N CYS A 58 0.96 -10.62 4.55
CA CYS A 58 0.49 -9.38 3.95
C CYS A 58 0.44 -9.57 2.43
N ARG A 59 -0.66 -9.13 1.82
CA ARG A 59 -0.82 -9.06 0.36
C ARG A 59 -1.26 -7.65 0.00
N ILE A 60 -0.49 -7.01 -0.88
CA ILE A 60 -0.76 -5.65 -1.35
C ILE A 60 -0.88 -5.63 -2.86
N LYS A 61 -1.85 -4.85 -3.35
CA LYS A 61 -1.99 -4.49 -4.75
C LYS A 61 -2.23 -3.00 -4.89
N ALA A 62 -1.55 -2.36 -5.82
CA ALA A 62 -1.73 -0.96 -6.15
C ALA A 62 -1.47 -0.72 -7.64
N PRO A 63 -2.07 0.31 -8.25
CA PRO A 63 -1.59 0.82 -9.54
C PRO A 63 -0.12 1.24 -9.42
N GLY A 64 0.73 0.84 -10.36
CA GLY A 64 2.13 1.27 -10.43
C GLY A 64 3.10 0.46 -9.57
N LEU A 65 2.60 -0.51 -8.80
CA LEU A 65 3.40 -1.51 -8.10
C LEU A 65 3.03 -2.89 -8.62
N ASP A 66 4.03 -3.77 -8.73
CA ASP A 66 3.76 -5.19 -8.90
C ASP A 66 3.00 -5.71 -7.66
N PRO A 67 2.04 -6.63 -7.83
CA PRO A 67 1.43 -7.29 -6.69
C PRO A 67 2.51 -7.93 -5.83
N ASP A 68 2.50 -7.62 -4.54
CA ASP A 68 3.51 -8.13 -3.61
C ASP A 68 2.84 -8.89 -2.47
N SER A 69 3.52 -9.95 -2.02
CA SER A 69 3.12 -10.74 -0.87
C SER A 69 4.34 -11.07 -0.04
N PHE A 70 4.27 -10.76 1.25
CA PHE A 70 5.35 -11.00 2.19
C PHE A 70 4.77 -11.43 3.54
N THR A 71 5.61 -12.04 4.36
CA THR A 71 5.30 -12.29 5.78
C THR A 71 5.85 -11.12 6.58
N GLY A 72 4.95 -10.30 7.12
CA GLY A 72 5.33 -9.22 8.01
C GLY A 72 5.68 -9.75 9.40
N GLU A 73 6.70 -9.15 10.01
CA GLU A 73 7.07 -9.37 11.41
C GLU A 73 6.55 -8.22 12.28
N ALA A 74 6.02 -8.53 13.46
CA ALA A 74 5.56 -7.53 14.41
C ALA A 74 6.65 -6.51 14.76
N GLY A 75 6.30 -5.23 14.74
CA GLY A 75 7.21 -4.11 14.98
C GLY A 75 8.10 -3.73 13.79
N ARG A 76 8.04 -4.47 12.66
CA ARG A 76 8.83 -4.16 11.47
C ARG A 76 8.08 -3.28 10.47
N THR A 77 8.88 -2.56 9.69
CA THR A 77 8.43 -1.74 8.57
C THR A 77 9.04 -2.23 7.27
N TYR A 78 8.22 -2.31 6.23
CA TYR A 78 8.60 -2.75 4.89
C TYR A 78 8.29 -1.63 3.90
N THR A 79 9.23 -1.36 3.00
CA THR A 79 9.10 -0.29 1.99
C THR A 79 9.14 -0.88 0.60
N PHE A 80 8.19 -0.48 -0.24
CA PHE A 80 8.09 -0.89 -1.63
C PHE A 80 8.08 0.36 -2.50
N ILE A 81 8.96 0.39 -3.49
CA ILE A 81 9.15 1.53 -4.40
C ILE A 81 8.84 1.05 -5.81
N LYS A 82 8.16 1.89 -6.60
CA LYS A 82 7.92 1.62 -8.01
C LYS A 82 9.25 1.36 -8.74
N LYS A 83 9.39 0.18 -9.32
CA LYS A 83 10.53 -0.13 -10.20
C LYS A 83 10.46 0.78 -11.42
N ARG A 84 11.56 1.46 -11.74
CA ARG A 84 11.69 2.12 -13.05
C ARG A 84 11.78 1.01 -14.09
N VAL A 85 10.86 1.01 -15.05
CA VAL A 85 11.01 0.24 -16.28
C VAL A 85 11.92 1.10 -17.17
N GLU A 86 13.08 0.55 -17.53
CA GLU A 86 14.01 1.16 -18.50
C GLU A 86 13.41 1.19 -19.91
#